data_AF-A0A927UK16-F1
#
_entry.id   AF-A0A927UK16-F1
#
_cell.length_a   1.000
_cell.length_b   1.000
_cell.length_c   1.000
_cell.angle_alpha   90.00
_cell.angle_beta   90.00
_cell.angle_gamma   90.00
#
_symmetry.space_group_name_H-M   'P 1'
#
loop_
_entity.id
_entity.type
_entity.pdbx_description
1 polymer ?
#
loop_
_entity_poly.entity_id
_entity_poly.type
_entity_poly.pdbx_seq_one_letter_code
_entity_poly.pdbx_strand_id
1 'polypeptide(L)'
;MKKILVLIMCMLLLTACNNKEKEETQTSDTTRETTTEKSTRTPNSIVGTWYELITYDYLNRWTFNEDGTYEFLDENETDDNFKYRGNYTVADNVVTMINYDGRVDGKYRIKYTDYGVKFMYADRAGKPRELYESRQQVLESSEDYYNTPTYYRTIADEAGYVIEEDGRIIYVGYDDEITIPSNIEILNSFNAFEKELKKVTIPGTVKIIDEYAFQGDFMDCVYIEEGVEEIGDGAFDLTGVSEIHFPKSVKKMGEDLMTNIEDEPIIDEVKKYVKKDSYAHKYFVKHGATDNLIIED
;
A
#
# COMPACT_ATOMS: atom_id res chain seq x y z
N MET A 1 38.79 6.38 39.71
CA MET A 1 37.53 7.12 39.96
C MET A 1 37.21 8.21 38.92
N LYS A 2 37.75 8.14 37.70
CA LYS A 2 37.26 8.89 36.53
C LYS A 2 37.31 7.94 35.34
N LYS A 3 36.20 7.27 35.03
CA LYS A 3 35.90 6.53 33.78
C LYS A 3 34.56 5.77 33.81
N ILE A 4 33.81 5.80 34.91
CA ILE A 4 32.48 5.15 35.02
C ILE A 4 31.31 6.15 34.92
N LEU A 5 31.58 7.47 34.87
CA LEU A 5 30.54 8.50 34.89
C LEU A 5 30.01 8.95 33.52
N VAL A 6 30.50 8.39 32.40
CA VAL A 6 30.10 8.82 31.04
C VAL A 6 29.03 7.91 30.42
N LEU A 7 28.83 6.69 30.93
CA LEU A 7 27.78 5.78 30.41
C LEU A 7 26.41 5.92 31.10
N ILE A 8 26.32 6.66 32.21
CA ILE A 8 25.07 6.76 32.99
C ILE A 8 24.26 8.04 32.67
N MET A 9 24.82 8.98 31.89
CA MET A 9 24.10 10.20 31.50
C MET A 9 23.30 10.10 30.19
N CYS A 10 23.44 9.03 29.40
CA CYS A 10 22.62 8.79 28.20
C CYS A 10 21.37 7.93 28.45
N MET A 11 21.16 7.44 29.67
CA MET A 11 20.01 6.56 30.02
C MET A 11 18.88 7.27 30.78
N LEU A 12 18.89 8.61 30.84
CA LEU A 12 17.90 9.40 31.61
C LEU A 12 17.06 10.39 30.78
N LEU A 13 17.03 10.27 29.45
CA LEU A 13 16.08 10.99 28.57
C LEU A 13 15.07 10.05 27.88
N LEU A 14 14.77 8.90 28.48
CA LEU A 14 13.90 7.85 27.90
C LEU A 14 12.60 7.65 28.70
N THR A 15 12.03 8.72 29.26
CA THR A 15 10.79 8.64 30.08
C THR A 15 9.54 9.25 29.46
N ALA A 16 9.53 9.42 28.14
CA ALA A 16 8.31 9.47 27.34
C ALA A 16 8.53 8.54 26.15
N CYS A 17 7.53 7.73 25.77
CA CYS A 17 7.55 6.87 24.59
C CYS A 17 8.21 5.46 24.71
N ASN A 18 8.17 4.71 25.83
CA ASN A 18 8.53 3.26 25.81
C ASN A 18 7.94 2.43 26.97
N ASN A 19 7.30 1.29 26.66
CA ASN A 19 7.25 0.08 27.51
C ASN A 19 7.61 -1.15 26.63
N LYS A 20 8.73 -1.84 26.93
CA LYS A 20 9.24 -3.07 26.25
C LYS A 20 8.62 -4.35 26.87
N GLU A 21 8.59 -5.55 26.26
CA GLU A 21 9.70 -6.37 25.72
C GLU A 21 9.24 -7.46 24.71
N LYS A 22 10.18 -7.80 23.80
CA LYS A 22 10.19 -8.74 22.66
C LYS A 22 10.35 -10.23 23.04
N GLU A 23 10.07 -11.14 22.08
CA GLU A 23 11.03 -12.18 21.65
C GLU A 23 10.74 -12.70 20.22
N GLU A 24 11.77 -12.69 19.35
CA GLU A 24 11.82 -13.16 17.95
C GLU A 24 12.29 -14.62 17.86
N THR A 25 11.97 -15.34 16.77
CA THR A 25 12.91 -16.33 16.19
C THR A 25 12.65 -16.58 14.69
N GLN A 26 13.68 -16.30 13.88
CA GLN A 26 13.79 -16.57 12.43
C GLN A 26 13.85 -18.07 12.08
N THR A 27 13.46 -18.43 10.85
CA THR A 27 14.27 -19.35 10.02
C THR A 27 13.98 -19.23 8.51
N SER A 28 15.07 -19.34 7.74
CA SER A 28 15.29 -19.39 6.28
C SER A 28 14.52 -20.53 5.57
N ASP A 29 14.39 -20.65 4.23
CA ASP A 29 15.41 -20.58 3.18
C ASP A 29 14.79 -20.88 1.77
N THR A 30 15.48 -20.36 0.75
CA THR A 30 15.71 -20.81 -0.65
C THR A 30 14.61 -20.90 -1.76
N THR A 31 14.96 -20.15 -2.81
CA THR A 31 14.61 -20.08 -4.24
C THR A 31 14.37 -21.39 -5.02
N ARG A 32 13.53 -21.31 -6.07
CA ARG A 32 13.82 -22.00 -7.35
C ARG A 32 13.16 -21.37 -8.59
N GLU A 33 13.95 -21.41 -9.65
CA GLU A 33 13.82 -20.73 -10.94
C GLU A 33 12.69 -21.25 -11.83
N THR A 34 12.19 -20.32 -12.64
CA THR A 34 11.25 -20.46 -13.75
C THR A 34 11.88 -21.15 -14.97
N THR A 35 11.08 -21.97 -15.66
CA THR A 35 11.36 -22.35 -17.06
C THR A 35 10.04 -22.35 -17.83
N THR A 36 9.88 -21.38 -18.72
CA THR A 36 8.67 -21.15 -19.51
C THR A 36 8.74 -21.96 -20.81
N GLU A 37 7.93 -23.01 -20.93
CA GLU A 37 7.65 -23.67 -22.22
C GLU A 37 6.42 -23.04 -22.87
N LYS A 38 6.64 -22.42 -24.04
CA LYS A 38 5.60 -21.75 -24.83
C LYS A 38 4.70 -22.79 -25.49
N SER A 39 3.53 -23.04 -24.90
CA SER A 39 2.53 -24.01 -25.37
C SER A 39 1.76 -23.48 -26.59
N THR A 40 1.90 -24.16 -27.73
CA THR A 40 1.05 -23.97 -28.91
C THR A 40 -0.27 -24.72 -28.73
N ARG A 41 -1.27 -24.12 -28.06
CA ARG A 41 -2.63 -24.68 -28.01
C ARG A 41 -3.43 -24.31 -29.25
N THR A 42 -3.87 -25.32 -30.01
CA THR A 42 -4.92 -25.20 -31.04
C THR A 42 -6.30 -24.95 -30.41
N PRO A 43 -7.23 -24.30 -31.14
CA PRO A 43 -8.47 -23.71 -30.62
C PRO A 43 -9.56 -24.76 -30.39
N ASN A 44 -9.45 -25.50 -29.29
CA ASN A 44 -10.54 -26.22 -28.62
C ASN A 44 -10.18 -26.13 -27.13
N SER A 45 -10.91 -25.45 -26.26
CA SER A 45 -12.27 -24.98 -26.29
C SER A 45 -12.33 -23.87 -25.22
N ILE A 46 -13.08 -22.80 -25.44
CA ILE A 46 -13.29 -21.77 -24.39
C ILE A 46 -14.15 -22.28 -23.23
N VAL A 47 -14.23 -23.59 -23.06
CA VAL A 47 -15.09 -24.32 -22.13
C VAL A 47 -14.65 -24.05 -20.70
N GLY A 48 -15.63 -23.86 -19.82
CA GLY A 48 -15.41 -23.55 -18.42
C GLY A 48 -16.12 -22.27 -17.99
N THR A 49 -15.87 -21.88 -16.76
CA THR A 49 -16.49 -20.71 -16.13
C THR A 49 -15.52 -19.53 -16.15
N TRP A 50 -16.03 -18.38 -16.58
CA TRP A 50 -15.29 -17.14 -16.78
C TRP A 50 -15.99 -15.98 -16.06
N TYR A 51 -15.21 -14.99 -15.67
CA TYR A 51 -15.67 -13.86 -14.88
C TYR A 51 -15.27 -12.53 -15.52
N GLU A 52 -16.15 -11.54 -15.44
CA GLU A 52 -15.91 -10.18 -15.91
C GLU A 52 -16.19 -9.18 -14.80
N LEU A 53 -15.28 -8.23 -14.58
CA LEU A 53 -15.51 -7.12 -13.66
C LEU A 53 -16.38 -6.04 -14.30
N ILE A 54 -17.57 -5.83 -13.76
CA ILE A 54 -18.48 -4.78 -14.19
C ILE A 54 -18.22 -3.50 -13.41
N THR A 55 -18.14 -3.62 -12.09
CA THR A 55 -17.79 -2.58 -11.11
C THR A 55 -17.10 -3.23 -9.91
N TYR A 56 -16.64 -2.44 -8.94
CA TYR A 56 -15.83 -2.90 -7.79
C TYR A 56 -16.41 -4.12 -7.04
N ASP A 57 -17.73 -4.20 -6.92
CA ASP A 57 -18.38 -5.25 -6.13
C ASP A 57 -19.10 -6.32 -6.96
N TYR A 58 -19.09 -6.18 -8.30
CA TYR A 58 -19.99 -6.95 -9.15
C TYR A 58 -19.27 -7.63 -10.31
N LEU A 59 -19.55 -8.93 -10.41
CA LEU A 59 -18.97 -9.80 -11.41
C LEU A 59 -20.07 -10.42 -12.26
N ASN A 60 -19.82 -10.46 -13.56
CA ASN A 60 -20.60 -11.27 -14.46
C ASN A 60 -19.93 -12.64 -14.60
N ARG A 61 -20.74 -13.71 -14.65
CA ARG A 61 -20.23 -15.08 -14.79
C ARG A 61 -20.74 -15.73 -16.06
N TRP A 62 -19.82 -16.24 -16.87
CA TRP A 62 -20.08 -16.92 -18.13
C TRP A 62 -19.67 -18.38 -18.03
N THR A 63 -20.52 -19.32 -18.40
CA THR A 63 -20.18 -20.75 -18.50
C THR A 63 -20.26 -21.15 -19.96
N PHE A 64 -19.14 -21.56 -20.55
CA PHE A 64 -19.09 -22.08 -21.92
C PHE A 64 -19.04 -23.61 -21.88
N ASN A 65 -19.91 -24.27 -22.63
CA ASN A 65 -20.07 -25.72 -22.63
C ASN A 65 -19.42 -26.35 -23.86
N GLU A 66 -19.11 -27.65 -23.78
CA GLU A 66 -18.48 -28.42 -24.86
C GLU A 66 -19.37 -28.53 -26.11
N ASP A 67 -20.68 -28.42 -25.95
CA ASP A 67 -21.66 -28.50 -27.04
C ASP A 67 -21.82 -27.17 -27.82
N GLY A 68 -21.00 -26.16 -27.51
CA GLY A 68 -21.07 -24.84 -28.16
C GLY A 68 -22.14 -23.91 -27.57
N THR A 69 -22.78 -24.30 -26.46
CA THR A 69 -23.70 -23.43 -25.74
C THR A 69 -22.99 -22.61 -24.66
N TYR A 70 -23.55 -21.47 -24.29
CA TYR A 70 -23.12 -20.72 -23.11
C TYR A 70 -24.29 -20.39 -22.19
N GLU A 71 -23.97 -20.21 -20.91
CA GLU A 71 -24.85 -19.64 -19.90
C GLU A 71 -24.20 -18.37 -19.33
N PHE A 72 -25.00 -17.34 -19.07
CA PHE A 72 -24.56 -16.11 -18.45
C PHE A 72 -25.40 -15.83 -17.21
N LEU A 73 -24.73 -15.48 -16.11
CA LEU A 73 -25.34 -15.04 -14.86
C LEU A 73 -24.85 -13.62 -14.55
N ASP A 74 -25.80 -12.70 -14.42
CA ASP A 74 -25.57 -11.34 -13.93
C ASP A 74 -25.76 -11.33 -12.41
N GLU A 75 -24.70 -11.04 -11.65
CA GLU A 75 -24.77 -10.96 -10.18
C GLU A 75 -25.38 -9.62 -9.69
N ASN A 76 -25.70 -8.67 -10.59
CA ASN A 76 -26.33 -7.39 -10.24
C ASN A 76 -27.85 -7.43 -10.12
N GLU A 77 -28.54 -8.43 -10.67
CA GLU A 77 -30.00 -8.52 -10.56
C GLU A 77 -30.37 -9.26 -9.26
N THR A 78 -31.19 -8.61 -8.43
CA THR A 78 -31.68 -9.14 -7.13
C THR A 78 -32.56 -10.39 -7.23
N ASP A 79 -32.71 -10.93 -8.44
CA ASP A 79 -33.37 -12.18 -8.75
C ASP A 79 -32.30 -13.13 -9.33
N ASP A 80 -31.92 -14.16 -8.56
CA ASP A 80 -30.97 -15.26 -8.92
C ASP A 80 -31.37 -16.07 -10.19
N ASN A 81 -32.32 -15.57 -10.99
CA ASN A 81 -33.06 -16.30 -12.00
C ASN A 81 -32.76 -15.89 -13.45
N PHE A 82 -32.06 -14.77 -13.71
CA PHE A 82 -31.74 -14.38 -15.09
C PHE A 82 -30.50 -15.10 -15.61
N LYS A 83 -30.73 -16.31 -16.13
CA LYS A 83 -29.76 -17.06 -16.93
C LYS A 83 -30.00 -16.81 -18.41
N TYR A 84 -29.17 -15.97 -19.03
CA TYR A 84 -29.15 -15.88 -20.49
C TYR A 84 -28.44 -17.11 -21.05
N ARG A 85 -28.98 -17.67 -22.12
CA ARG A 85 -28.43 -18.85 -22.78
C ARG A 85 -28.40 -18.64 -24.28
N GLY A 86 -27.36 -19.18 -24.90
CA GLY A 86 -27.16 -19.03 -26.33
C GLY A 86 -26.13 -20.01 -26.88
N ASN A 87 -25.73 -19.78 -28.12
CA ASN A 87 -24.66 -20.52 -28.78
C ASN A 87 -23.47 -19.58 -28.98
N TYR A 88 -22.26 -20.13 -28.98
CA TYR A 88 -21.07 -19.39 -29.37
C TYR A 88 -20.37 -20.06 -30.55
N THR A 89 -19.69 -19.25 -31.36
CA THR A 89 -18.81 -19.73 -32.42
C THR A 89 -17.44 -19.12 -32.27
N VAL A 90 -16.40 -19.87 -32.63
CA VAL A 90 -15.01 -19.40 -32.58
C VAL A 90 -14.41 -19.46 -33.99
N ALA A 91 -14.03 -18.31 -34.53
CA ALA A 91 -13.36 -18.20 -35.83
C ALA A 91 -12.36 -17.04 -35.80
N ASP A 92 -11.17 -17.23 -36.37
CA ASP A 92 -10.13 -16.20 -36.49
C ASP A 92 -9.82 -15.45 -35.18
N ASN A 93 -9.69 -16.19 -34.07
CA ASN A 93 -9.51 -15.64 -32.71
C ASN A 93 -10.63 -14.68 -32.30
N VAL A 94 -11.86 -14.89 -32.78
CA VAL A 94 -13.04 -14.14 -32.37
C VAL A 94 -14.11 -15.12 -31.89
N VAL A 95 -14.59 -14.91 -30.67
CA VAL A 95 -15.79 -15.54 -30.14
C VAL A 95 -16.99 -14.68 -30.51
N THR A 96 -17.95 -15.26 -31.21
CA THR A 96 -19.24 -14.61 -31.50
C THR A 96 -20.31 -15.28 -30.65
N MET A 97 -20.91 -14.51 -29.75
CA MET A 97 -22.02 -14.92 -28.89
C MET A 97 -23.34 -14.71 -29.63
N ILE A 98 -24.22 -15.71 -29.60
CA ILE A 98 -25.48 -15.73 -30.34
C ILE A 98 -26.59 -16.09 -29.34
N ASN A 99 -27.56 -15.21 -29.18
CA ASN A 99 -28.70 -15.42 -28.29
C ASN A 99 -29.59 -16.58 -28.76
N TYR A 100 -30.45 -17.09 -27.87
CA TYR A 100 -31.40 -18.16 -28.18
C TYR A 100 -32.33 -17.85 -29.38
N ASP A 101 -32.55 -16.57 -29.68
CA ASP A 101 -33.35 -16.09 -30.82
C ASP A 101 -32.55 -16.03 -32.14
N GLY A 102 -31.27 -16.40 -32.12
CA GLY A 102 -30.36 -16.43 -33.26
C GLY A 102 -29.69 -15.09 -33.58
N ARG A 103 -29.92 -14.03 -32.80
CA ARG A 103 -29.24 -12.74 -32.98
C ARG A 103 -27.85 -12.76 -32.37
N VAL A 104 -26.91 -12.08 -33.02
CA VAL A 104 -25.57 -11.87 -32.47
C VAL A 104 -25.66 -10.93 -31.28
N ASP A 105 -25.22 -11.41 -30.13
CA ASP A 105 -25.17 -10.69 -28.86
C ASP A 105 -23.89 -9.85 -28.76
N GLY A 106 -22.75 -10.46 -29.08
CA GLY A 106 -21.44 -9.80 -28.96
C GLY A 106 -20.32 -10.52 -29.72
N LYS A 107 -19.22 -9.80 -29.96
CA LYS A 107 -18.00 -10.32 -30.57
C LYS A 107 -16.78 -9.96 -29.71
N TYR A 108 -15.99 -10.97 -29.37
CA TYR A 108 -14.88 -10.86 -28.44
C TYR A 108 -13.62 -11.43 -29.09
N ARG A 109 -12.52 -10.68 -29.08
CA ARG A 109 -11.22 -11.16 -29.57
C ARG A 109 -10.57 -12.05 -28.53
N ILE A 110 -9.87 -13.10 -28.95
CA ILE A 110 -9.14 -13.99 -28.08
C ILE A 110 -7.67 -13.57 -28.09
N LYS A 111 -7.10 -13.35 -26.90
CA LYS A 111 -5.66 -13.18 -26.68
C LYS A 111 -5.15 -14.37 -25.88
N TYR A 112 -4.26 -15.14 -26.47
CA TYR A 112 -3.55 -16.20 -25.76
C TYR A 112 -2.38 -15.60 -24.98
N THR A 113 -2.24 -15.96 -23.72
CA THR A 113 -1.13 -15.57 -22.85
C THR A 113 -0.42 -16.82 -22.32
N ASP A 114 0.78 -16.66 -21.75
CA ASP A 114 1.51 -17.78 -21.14
C ASP A 114 0.75 -18.41 -19.94
N TYR A 115 -0.26 -17.71 -19.42
CA TYR A 115 -1.03 -18.09 -18.23
C TYR A 115 -2.50 -18.46 -18.51
N GLY A 116 -2.96 -18.44 -19.77
CA GLY A 116 -4.36 -18.73 -20.10
C GLY A 116 -4.90 -17.98 -21.31
N VAL A 117 -6.21 -18.09 -21.54
CA VAL A 117 -6.92 -17.38 -22.61
C VAL A 117 -7.54 -16.10 -22.04
N LYS A 118 -7.49 -14.98 -22.76
CA LYS A 118 -8.21 -13.75 -22.40
C LYS A 118 -9.15 -13.34 -23.51
N PHE A 119 -10.39 -13.04 -23.16
CA PHE A 119 -11.34 -12.42 -24.08
C PHE A 119 -11.17 -10.92 -24.00
N MET A 120 -11.00 -10.27 -25.14
CA MET A 120 -10.85 -8.84 -25.28
C MET A 120 -12.03 -8.31 -26.06
N TYR A 121 -12.80 -7.40 -25.48
CA TYR A 121 -13.74 -6.59 -26.26
C TYR A 121 -13.51 -5.11 -25.99
N ALA A 122 -13.89 -4.27 -26.95
CA ALA A 122 -13.94 -2.84 -26.74
C ALA A 122 -15.31 -2.50 -26.19
N ASP A 123 -15.38 -1.91 -25.00
CA ASP A 123 -16.65 -1.40 -24.47
C ASP A 123 -17.16 -0.22 -25.31
N ARG A 124 -18.33 0.34 -24.95
CA ARG A 124 -18.94 1.45 -25.70
C ARG A 124 -18.07 2.71 -25.73
N ALA A 125 -17.10 2.84 -24.83
CA ALA A 125 -16.12 3.93 -24.79
C ALA A 125 -14.80 3.58 -25.53
N GLY A 126 -14.70 2.37 -26.09
CA GLY A 126 -13.52 1.89 -26.80
C GLY A 126 -12.42 1.33 -25.88
N LYS A 127 -12.67 1.20 -24.56
CA LYS A 127 -11.69 0.65 -23.62
C LYS A 127 -11.65 -0.88 -23.75
N PRO A 128 -10.47 -1.50 -23.83
CA PRO A 128 -10.36 -2.96 -23.82
C PRO A 128 -10.81 -3.50 -22.46
N ARG A 129 -11.67 -4.51 -22.48
CA ARG A 129 -12.17 -5.26 -21.32
C ARG A 129 -11.74 -6.71 -21.42
N GLU A 130 -11.41 -7.32 -20.27
CA GLU A 130 -10.91 -8.68 -20.15
C GLU A 130 -11.88 -9.58 -19.39
N LEU A 131 -12.05 -10.83 -19.84
CA LEU A 131 -12.63 -11.91 -19.03
C LEU A 131 -11.51 -12.76 -18.40
N TYR A 132 -11.73 -13.21 -17.17
CA TYR A 132 -10.79 -13.95 -16.33
C TYR A 132 -11.29 -15.37 -16.04
N GLU A 133 -10.37 -16.31 -15.83
CA GLU A 133 -10.68 -17.74 -15.65
C GLU A 133 -11.18 -18.06 -14.23
N SER A 134 -11.09 -17.12 -13.29
CA SER A 134 -11.66 -17.25 -11.95
C SER A 134 -12.01 -15.91 -11.31
N ARG A 135 -12.96 -15.92 -10.36
CA ARG A 135 -13.30 -14.75 -9.54
C ARG A 135 -12.09 -14.15 -8.83
N GLN A 136 -11.18 -14.99 -8.32
CA GLN A 136 -9.99 -14.53 -7.59
C GLN A 136 -9.04 -13.75 -8.51
N GLN A 137 -8.82 -14.21 -9.75
CA GLN A 137 -8.01 -13.49 -10.74
C GLN A 137 -8.60 -12.11 -11.09
N VAL A 138 -9.93 -11.98 -11.10
CA VAL A 138 -10.57 -10.68 -11.32
C VAL A 138 -10.25 -9.73 -10.18
N LEU A 139 -10.42 -10.18 -8.94
CA LEU A 139 -10.15 -9.38 -7.75
C LEU A 139 -8.69 -8.92 -7.77
N GLU A 140 -7.75 -9.85 -7.95
CA GLU A 140 -6.31 -9.61 -8.09
C GLU A 140 -5.92 -8.77 -9.31
N SER A 141 -6.80 -8.47 -10.25
CA SER A 141 -6.48 -7.60 -11.39
C SER A 141 -6.94 -6.16 -11.21
N SER A 142 -7.78 -5.89 -10.20
CA SER A 142 -8.33 -4.56 -9.96
C SER A 142 -7.34 -3.71 -9.16
N GLU A 143 -7.10 -2.48 -9.63
CA GLU A 143 -6.24 -1.49 -8.98
C GLU A 143 -6.70 -1.24 -7.53
N ASP A 144 -8.00 -1.22 -7.30
CA ASP A 144 -8.59 -1.08 -5.97
C ASP A 144 -8.26 -2.28 -5.06
N TYR A 145 -8.30 -3.52 -5.56
CA TYR A 145 -7.92 -4.69 -4.75
C TYR A 145 -6.44 -4.64 -4.36
N TYR A 146 -5.55 -4.28 -5.30
CA TYR A 146 -4.13 -4.02 -4.99
C TYR A 146 -3.98 -2.96 -3.90
N ASN A 147 -4.91 -2.00 -3.82
CA ASN A 147 -4.95 -0.94 -2.81
C ASN A 147 -5.74 -1.29 -1.54
N THR A 148 -6.21 -2.53 -1.36
CA THR A 148 -6.92 -2.92 -0.13
C THR A 148 -5.96 -3.38 0.98
N PRO A 149 -6.29 -3.12 2.26
CA PRO A 149 -5.57 -3.69 3.40
C PRO A 149 -5.47 -5.22 3.33
N THR A 150 -6.44 -5.90 2.71
CA THR A 150 -6.44 -7.36 2.56
C THR A 150 -5.35 -7.83 1.60
N TYR A 151 -5.17 -7.16 0.46
CA TYR A 151 -4.07 -7.49 -0.46
C TYR A 151 -2.71 -7.21 0.19
N TYR A 152 -2.53 -6.04 0.81
CA TYR A 152 -1.26 -5.73 1.48
C TYR A 152 -0.91 -6.72 2.60
N ARG A 153 -1.92 -7.26 3.30
CA ARG A 153 -1.71 -8.34 4.28
C ARG A 153 -1.18 -9.64 3.69
N THR A 154 -1.41 -9.94 2.40
CA THR A 154 -0.88 -11.18 1.80
C THR A 154 0.59 -11.08 1.43
N ILE A 155 1.13 -9.86 1.30
CA ILE A 155 2.52 -9.61 0.89
C ILE A 155 3.37 -8.97 1.99
N ALA A 156 2.77 -8.56 3.11
CA ALA A 156 3.50 -8.00 4.24
C ALA A 156 4.43 -9.03 4.90
N ASP A 157 5.53 -8.55 5.47
CA ASP A 157 6.40 -9.35 6.32
C ASP A 157 5.73 -9.75 7.65
N GLU A 158 6.44 -10.52 8.48
CA GLU A 158 5.93 -10.99 9.78
C GLU A 158 5.59 -9.84 10.75
N ALA A 159 6.22 -8.67 10.60
CA ALA A 159 5.95 -7.48 11.38
C ALA A 159 4.80 -6.63 10.78
N GLY A 160 4.30 -7.00 9.60
CA GLY A 160 3.19 -6.33 8.93
C GLY A 160 3.59 -5.16 8.03
N TYR A 161 4.84 -5.10 7.58
CA TYR A 161 5.29 -4.10 6.61
C TYR A 161 5.24 -4.63 5.18
N VAL A 162 4.68 -3.81 4.30
CA VAL A 162 4.91 -3.88 2.86
C VAL A 162 5.86 -2.75 2.51
N ILE A 163 6.98 -3.08 1.85
CA ILE A 163 8.04 -2.14 1.50
C ILE A 163 8.24 -2.20 -0.01
N GLU A 164 8.02 -1.08 -0.68
CA GLU A 164 8.26 -0.93 -2.12
C GLU A 164 9.72 -0.54 -2.39
N GLU A 165 10.22 -0.85 -3.58
CA GLU A 165 11.62 -0.57 -3.99
C GLU A 165 11.97 0.93 -3.94
N ASP A 166 10.97 1.79 -4.09
CA ASP A 166 11.11 3.25 -4.06
C ASP A 166 11.00 3.83 -2.65
N GLY A 167 10.93 3.03 -1.59
CA GLY A 167 10.89 3.52 -0.22
C GLY A 167 9.50 3.95 0.26
N ARG A 168 8.44 3.57 -0.45
CA ARG A 168 7.07 3.61 0.10
C ARG A 168 6.84 2.43 1.05
N ILE A 169 6.11 2.70 2.12
CA ILE A 169 5.83 1.72 3.17
C ILE A 169 4.35 1.72 3.49
N ILE A 170 3.79 0.52 3.62
CA ILE A 170 2.43 0.32 4.09
C ILE A 170 2.48 -0.60 5.32
N TYR A 171 1.82 -0.18 6.39
CA TYR A 171 1.79 -0.90 7.65
C TYR A 171 0.41 -1.53 7.92
N VAL A 172 0.33 -2.84 7.74
CA VAL A 172 -0.88 -3.64 7.99
C VAL A 172 -0.84 -4.46 9.28
N GLY A 173 0.27 -4.38 10.03
CA GLY A 173 0.47 -5.05 11.33
C GLY A 173 -0.47 -4.58 12.44
N TYR A 174 -0.38 -5.20 13.62
CA TYR A 174 -1.31 -4.98 14.73
C TYR A 174 -0.75 -4.13 15.86
N ASP A 175 0.55 -3.90 15.89
CA ASP A 175 1.20 -3.08 16.91
C ASP A 175 0.84 -1.61 16.73
N ASP A 176 0.64 -0.93 17.86
CA ASP A 176 0.39 0.51 17.97
C ASP A 176 1.68 1.30 18.21
N GLU A 177 2.76 0.63 18.62
CA GLU A 177 4.11 1.17 18.68
C GLU A 177 5.00 0.46 17.66
N ILE A 178 5.47 1.21 16.67
CA ILE A 178 6.16 0.64 15.51
C ILE A 178 7.54 1.28 15.29
N THR A 179 8.40 0.58 14.55
CA THR A 179 9.69 1.10 14.10
C THR A 179 9.81 0.91 12.60
N ILE A 180 10.01 2.01 11.85
CA ILE A 180 10.22 1.95 10.41
C ILE A 180 11.38 0.99 10.11
N PRO A 181 11.25 0.07 9.14
CA PRO A 181 12.29 -0.89 8.80
C PRO A 181 13.66 -0.26 8.53
N SER A 182 14.71 -0.85 9.12
CA SER A 182 16.08 -0.29 9.08
C SER A 182 16.81 -0.46 7.74
N ASN A 183 16.21 -1.15 6.77
CA ASN A 183 16.73 -1.32 5.41
C ASN A 183 16.32 -0.17 4.46
N ILE A 184 15.71 0.89 4.99
CA ILE A 184 15.23 2.05 4.23
C ILE A 184 16.20 3.21 4.37
N GLU A 185 16.62 3.78 3.24
CA GLU A 185 17.45 5.00 3.19
C GLU A 185 16.62 6.26 2.93
N ILE A 186 15.56 6.16 2.12
CA ILE A 186 14.64 7.24 1.81
C ILE A 186 13.23 6.74 2.08
N LEU A 187 12.50 7.45 2.95
CA LEU A 187 11.09 7.17 3.21
C LEU A 187 10.23 8.12 2.37
N ASN A 188 9.71 7.60 1.26
CA ASN A 188 8.93 8.39 0.30
C ASN A 188 7.48 8.57 0.73
N SER A 189 6.87 7.52 1.28
CA SER A 189 5.54 7.61 1.87
C SER A 189 5.31 6.48 2.88
N PHE A 190 4.42 6.73 3.81
CA PHE A 190 3.92 5.81 4.81
C PHE A 190 2.38 5.78 4.72
N ASN A 191 1.79 4.65 5.10
CA ASN A 191 0.34 4.52 5.22
C ASN A 191 0.00 3.38 6.19
N ALA A 192 -0.79 3.68 7.23
CA ALA A 192 -1.25 2.70 8.22
C ALA A 192 -2.76 2.43 8.17
N PHE A 193 -3.45 2.82 7.08
CA PHE A 193 -4.90 2.71 6.89
C PHE A 193 -5.71 3.31 8.05
N GLU A 194 -5.42 4.57 8.37
CA GLU A 194 -6.12 5.34 9.42
C GLU A 194 -6.02 4.71 10.83
N LYS A 195 -5.03 3.84 11.06
CA LYS A 195 -4.73 3.38 12.41
C LYS A 195 -4.16 4.52 13.24
N GLU A 196 -4.60 4.58 14.50
CA GLU A 196 -4.02 5.44 15.52
C GLU A 196 -2.76 4.77 16.09
N LEU A 197 -1.58 5.18 15.61
CA LEU A 197 -0.30 4.71 16.11
C LEU A 197 0.12 5.53 17.33
N LYS A 198 0.37 4.88 18.46
CA LYS A 198 0.87 5.57 19.66
C LYS A 198 2.31 6.04 19.49
N LYS A 199 3.12 5.28 18.75
CA LYS A 199 4.52 5.60 18.55
C LYS A 199 5.02 5.14 17.19
N VAL A 200 5.72 6.03 16.50
CA VAL A 200 6.53 5.69 15.34
C VAL A 200 7.99 6.04 15.59
N THR A 201 8.86 5.04 15.54
CA THR A 201 10.31 5.22 15.60
C THR A 201 10.87 5.21 14.18
N ILE A 202 11.53 6.30 13.78
CA ILE A 202 12.21 6.41 12.49
C ILE A 202 13.71 6.20 12.73
N PRO A 203 14.30 5.06 12.32
CA PRO A 203 15.69 4.77 12.60
C PRO A 203 16.63 5.66 11.79
N GLY A 204 17.84 5.84 12.28
CA GLY A 204 18.88 6.67 11.64
C GLY A 204 19.39 6.13 10.29
N THR A 205 18.92 4.97 9.85
CA THR A 205 19.15 4.45 8.51
C THR A 205 18.35 5.21 7.46
N VAL A 206 17.16 5.73 7.82
CA VAL A 206 16.36 6.63 6.99
C VAL A 206 17.05 7.99 6.94
N LYS A 207 17.80 8.27 5.88
CA LYS A 207 18.52 9.54 5.70
C LYS A 207 17.59 10.68 5.35
N ILE A 208 16.53 10.37 4.60
CA ILE A 208 15.59 11.35 4.09
C ILE A 208 14.18 10.88 4.41
N ILE A 209 13.42 11.72 5.10
CA ILE A 209 11.96 11.65 5.18
C ILE A 209 11.44 12.62 4.12
N ASP A 210 10.81 12.11 3.07
CA ASP A 210 10.44 12.93 1.92
C ASP A 210 9.25 13.86 2.22
N GLU A 211 8.96 14.74 1.26
CA GLU A 211 7.78 15.60 1.27
C GLU A 211 6.50 14.75 1.43
N TYR A 212 5.63 15.16 2.36
CA TYR A 212 4.37 14.46 2.70
C TYR A 212 4.51 12.98 3.12
N ALA A 213 5.70 12.53 3.55
CA ALA A 213 5.93 11.11 3.79
C ALA A 213 4.96 10.45 4.77
N PHE A 214 4.47 11.15 5.80
CA PHE A 214 3.46 10.62 6.74
C PHE A 214 2.11 11.33 6.60
N GLN A 215 1.84 12.03 5.51
CA GLN A 215 0.64 12.86 5.40
C GLN A 215 -0.64 12.04 5.63
N GLY A 216 -1.44 12.44 6.61
CA GLY A 216 -2.72 11.81 6.94
C GLY A 216 -2.65 10.57 7.84
N ASP A 217 -1.46 10.14 8.27
CA ASP A 217 -1.32 9.03 9.21
C ASP A 217 -1.40 9.50 10.67
N PHE A 218 -2.38 8.99 11.41
CA PHE A 218 -2.60 9.37 12.81
C PHE A 218 -1.54 8.76 13.74
N MET A 219 -0.71 9.61 14.35
CA MET A 219 0.37 9.19 15.25
C MET A 219 0.43 10.08 16.49
N ASP A 220 0.56 9.53 17.70
CA ASP A 220 0.69 10.36 18.92
C ASP A 220 2.12 10.90 19.11
N CYS A 221 3.12 10.02 18.97
CA CYS A 221 4.54 10.26 19.26
C CYS A 221 5.42 9.82 18.08
N VAL A 222 6.28 10.71 17.60
CA VAL A 222 7.30 10.39 16.57
C VAL A 222 8.69 10.53 17.17
N TYR A 223 9.48 9.45 17.12
CA TYR A 223 10.87 9.45 17.58
C TYR A 223 11.82 9.28 16.40
N ILE A 224 12.54 10.34 16.04
CA ILE A 224 13.50 10.33 14.93
C ILE A 224 14.90 10.09 15.49
N GLU A 225 15.53 8.98 15.12
CA GLU A 225 16.84 8.59 15.64
C GLU A 225 18.00 9.32 14.96
N GLU A 226 19.15 9.38 15.64
CA GLU A 226 20.39 9.93 15.07
C GLU A 226 20.79 9.22 13.77
N GLY A 227 20.96 10.01 12.72
CA GLY A 227 21.32 9.53 11.38
C GLY A 227 20.40 10.06 10.28
N VAL A 228 19.18 10.49 10.63
CA VAL A 228 18.27 11.20 9.71
C VAL A 228 18.83 12.60 9.42
N GLU A 229 18.90 12.98 8.15
CA GLU A 229 19.56 14.21 7.69
C GLU A 229 18.58 15.23 7.11
N GLU A 230 17.55 14.79 6.39
CA GLU A 230 16.58 15.67 5.74
C GLU A 230 15.14 15.25 6.08
N ILE A 231 14.30 16.27 6.30
CA ILE A 231 12.85 16.14 6.51
C ILE A 231 12.18 17.08 5.50
N GLY A 232 11.31 16.54 4.65
CA GLY A 232 10.64 17.26 3.57
C GLY A 232 9.54 18.21 4.04
N ASP A 233 8.98 18.97 3.09
CA ASP A 233 7.85 19.88 3.32
C ASP A 233 6.61 19.05 3.71
N GLY A 234 5.82 19.52 4.68
CA GLY A 234 4.59 18.84 5.10
C GLY A 234 4.74 17.37 5.52
N ALA A 235 5.94 16.91 5.86
CA ALA A 235 6.24 15.50 6.10
C ALA A 235 5.35 14.86 7.18
N PHE A 236 4.79 15.66 8.09
CA PHE A 236 3.89 15.24 9.16
C PHE A 236 2.53 15.97 9.12
N ASP A 237 2.09 16.38 7.93
CA ASP A 237 0.77 17.01 7.74
C ASP A 237 -0.38 16.08 8.06
N LEU A 238 -1.44 16.60 8.68
CA LEU A 238 -2.65 15.85 9.00
C LEU A 238 -2.41 14.60 9.85
N THR A 239 -1.29 14.53 10.59
CA THR A 239 -0.91 13.35 11.38
C THR A 239 -1.48 13.32 12.79
N GLY A 240 -2.02 14.43 13.29
CA GLY A 240 -2.45 14.54 14.69
C GLY A 240 -1.32 14.40 15.72
N VAL A 241 -0.04 14.51 15.30
CA VAL A 241 1.12 14.34 16.17
C VAL A 241 1.11 15.30 17.35
N SER A 242 1.27 14.74 18.56
CA SER A 242 1.30 15.52 19.80
C SER A 242 2.72 15.74 20.31
N GLU A 243 3.65 14.85 19.95
CA GLU A 243 5.03 14.86 20.40
C GLU A 243 5.98 14.36 19.31
N ILE A 244 7.07 15.10 19.07
CA ILE A 244 8.10 14.71 18.11
C ILE A 244 9.50 14.99 18.66
N HIS A 245 10.40 14.03 18.46
CA HIS A 245 11.81 14.12 18.86
C HIS A 245 12.69 14.23 17.63
N PHE A 246 13.42 15.34 17.52
CA PHE A 246 14.37 15.57 16.42
C PHE A 246 15.82 15.32 16.86
N PRO A 247 16.60 14.56 16.08
CA PRO A 247 17.98 14.27 16.39
C PRO A 247 18.87 15.47 15.99
N LYS A 248 20.11 15.45 16.48
CA LYS A 248 21.11 16.45 16.11
C LYS A 248 21.56 16.33 14.66
N SER A 249 21.45 15.14 14.07
CA SER A 249 21.88 14.83 12.70
C SER A 249 21.10 15.56 11.60
N VAL A 250 19.91 16.09 11.89
CA VAL A 250 19.12 16.84 10.90
C VAL A 250 19.93 18.04 10.39
N LYS A 251 19.93 18.24 9.07
CA LYS A 251 20.63 19.31 8.35
C LYS A 251 19.68 20.16 7.51
N LYS A 252 18.47 19.65 7.23
CA LYS A 252 17.44 20.33 6.45
C LYS A 252 16.07 19.90 6.95
N MET A 253 15.16 20.87 7.02
CA MET A 253 13.75 20.68 7.33
C MET A 253 12.96 21.55 6.37
N GLY A 254 11.91 20.99 5.81
CA GLY A 254 10.97 21.66 4.93
C GLY A 254 10.08 22.66 5.67
N GLU A 255 9.37 23.48 4.89
CA GLU A 255 8.35 24.40 5.37
C GLU A 255 7.07 23.62 5.77
N ASP A 256 6.20 24.27 6.54
CA ASP A 256 4.87 23.75 6.91
C ASP A 256 4.87 22.28 7.36
N LEU A 257 5.85 21.88 8.18
CA LEU A 257 6.08 20.48 8.58
C LEU A 257 4.86 19.72 9.10
N MET A 258 3.88 20.45 9.64
CA MET A 258 2.69 19.91 10.28
C MET A 258 1.54 20.93 10.22
N THR A 259 0.50 20.60 9.45
CA THR A 259 -0.76 21.33 9.34
C THR A 259 -1.96 20.51 9.81
N ASN A 260 -3.05 21.19 10.15
CA ASN A 260 -4.35 20.56 10.41
C ASN A 260 -5.22 20.49 9.15
N ILE A 261 -6.43 19.94 9.28
CA ILE A 261 -7.40 19.80 8.18
C ILE A 261 -7.87 21.12 7.55
N GLU A 262 -7.60 22.26 8.20
CA GLU A 262 -7.89 23.61 7.69
C GLU A 262 -6.67 24.25 7.01
N ASP A 263 -5.60 23.47 6.78
CA ASP A 263 -4.31 23.92 6.24
C ASP A 263 -3.57 24.92 7.15
N GLU A 264 -3.94 24.97 8.44
CA GLU A 264 -3.29 25.83 9.42
C GLU A 264 -2.10 25.13 10.08
N PRO A 265 -0.93 25.78 10.20
CA PRO A 265 0.21 25.21 10.91
C PRO A 265 -0.11 24.93 12.38
N ILE A 266 0.06 23.67 12.82
CA ILE A 266 -0.13 23.26 14.22
C ILE A 266 1.18 23.19 15.00
N ILE A 267 2.25 23.68 14.41
CA ILE A 267 3.62 23.54 14.92
C ILE A 267 3.78 24.01 16.37
N ASP A 268 2.98 24.97 16.84
CA ASP A 268 3.02 25.49 18.21
C ASP A 268 2.19 24.67 19.22
N GLU A 269 1.32 23.78 18.76
CA GLU A 269 0.54 22.87 19.60
C GLU A 269 1.30 21.58 19.94
N VAL A 270 2.27 21.21 19.09
CA VAL A 270 3.05 19.98 19.20
C VAL A 270 4.25 20.15 20.13
N LYS A 271 4.52 19.19 21.02
CA LYS A 271 5.75 19.16 21.79
C LYS A 271 6.94 18.76 20.92
N LYS A 272 7.88 19.68 20.75
CA LYS A 272 9.05 19.50 19.88
C LYS A 272 10.30 19.36 20.74
N TYR A 273 10.85 18.16 20.81
CA TYR A 273 12.11 17.90 21.52
C TYR A 273 13.28 18.06 20.54
N VAL A 274 14.21 18.95 20.87
CA VAL A 274 15.37 19.25 20.01
C VAL A 274 16.65 19.29 20.83
N LYS A 275 17.76 18.85 20.24
CA LYS A 275 19.09 19.08 20.84
C LYS A 275 19.49 20.54 20.74
N LYS A 276 20.07 21.08 21.82
CA LYS A 276 20.60 22.43 21.85
C LYS A 276 21.59 22.68 20.71
N ASP A 277 21.47 23.85 20.10
CA ASP A 277 22.25 24.32 18.96
C ASP A 277 22.19 23.45 17.67
N SER A 278 21.33 22.43 17.63
CA SER A 278 21.06 21.62 16.43
C SER A 278 20.42 22.45 15.31
N TYR A 279 20.34 21.86 14.10
CA TYR A 279 19.60 22.48 13.01
C TYR A 279 18.13 22.67 13.37
N ALA A 280 17.46 21.63 13.90
CA ALA A 280 16.06 21.69 14.30
C ALA A 280 15.80 22.79 15.34
N HIS A 281 16.66 22.91 16.35
CA HIS A 281 16.57 24.01 17.33
C HIS A 281 16.62 25.39 16.65
N LYS A 282 17.59 25.62 15.76
CA LYS A 282 17.70 26.90 15.02
C LYS A 282 16.54 27.12 14.06
N TYR A 283 16.04 26.05 13.45
CA TYR A 283 14.91 26.07 12.54
C TYR A 283 13.66 26.59 13.25
N PHE A 284 13.24 26.00 14.38
CA PHE A 284 12.04 26.44 15.08
C PHE A 284 12.18 27.88 15.63
N VAL A 285 13.36 28.23 16.15
CA VAL A 285 13.63 29.61 16.61
C VAL A 285 13.52 30.63 15.47
N LYS A 286 14.05 30.31 14.28
CA LYS A 286 14.01 31.20 13.11
C LYS A 286 12.58 31.43 12.61
N HIS A 287 11.72 30.42 12.66
CA HIS A 287 10.33 30.49 12.20
C HIS A 287 9.35 30.94 13.28
N GLY A 288 9.84 31.32 14.48
CA GLY A 288 9.00 31.80 15.57
C GLY A 288 8.19 30.71 16.29
N ALA A 289 8.37 29.45 15.92
CA ALA A 289 7.64 28.30 16.45
C ALA A 289 8.21 27.81 17.81
N THR A 290 8.32 28.71 18.78
CA THR A 290 8.99 28.47 20.06
C THR A 290 8.09 27.92 21.16
N ASP A 291 6.77 27.95 20.98
CA ASP A 291 5.84 27.37 21.94
C ASP A 291 5.98 25.84 21.95
N ASN A 292 5.88 25.20 23.11
CA ASN A 292 6.09 23.75 23.24
C ASN A 292 7.45 23.21 22.69
N LEU A 293 8.46 24.08 22.56
CA LEU A 293 9.82 23.69 22.18
C LEU A 293 10.64 23.30 23.43
N ILE A 294 10.99 22.01 23.55
CA ILE A 294 11.81 21.46 24.63
C ILE A 294 13.25 21.32 24.14
N ILE A 295 14.15 22.09 24.73
CA ILE A 295 15.58 22.08 24.39
C ILE A 295 16.32 21.15 25.35
N GLU A 296 16.91 20.10 24.80
CA GLU A 296 17.73 19.13 25.54
C GLU A 296 19.22 19.43 25.37
N ASP A 297 20.01 19.12 26.40
CA ASP A 297 21.48 19.29 26.40
C ASP A 297 22.22 18.28 25.51
#